data_AF-A0A368HFE0-F1
#
_entry.id   AF-A0A368HFE0-F1
#
_cell.length_a   1.000
_cell.length_b   1.000
_cell.length_c   1.000
_cell.angle_alpha   90.00
_cell.angle_beta   90.00
_cell.angle_gamma   90.00
#
_symmetry.space_group_name_H-M   'P 1'
#
loop_
_entity.id
_entity.type
_entity.pdbx_description
1 polymer ?
#
loop_
_entity_poly.entity_id
_entity_poly.type
_entity_poly.pdbx_seq_one_letter_code
_entity_poly.pdbx_strand_id
1 'polypeptide(L)' 'MLDELIFLDRVNEHMGTDLSTADLDRPLVNIDDWDSLNAVRMMTQLERSFGIRVPIARFIEATSLRQIYALIGSIVPA' A
#
# COMPACT_ATOMS: atom_id res chain seq x y z
N MET A 1 5.86 -11.18 -10.48
CA MET A 1 6.40 -9.88 -9.98
C MET A 1 5.22 -8.92 -9.91
N LEU A 2 4.97 -8.27 -8.76
CA LEU A 2 3.88 -7.30 -8.63
C LEU A 2 4.15 -6.09 -9.54
N ASP A 3 3.15 -5.60 -10.25
CA ASP A 3 3.23 -4.39 -11.05
C ASP A 3 2.87 -3.17 -10.19
N GLU A 4 3.67 -2.10 -10.29
CA GLU A 4 3.51 -0.86 -9.51
C GLU A 4 2.18 -0.15 -9.83
N LEU A 5 1.71 -0.21 -11.07
CA LEU A 5 0.43 0.36 -11.49
C LEU A 5 -0.75 -0.44 -10.93
N ILE A 6 -0.66 -1.77 -10.88
CA ILE A 6 -1.70 -2.61 -10.25
C ILE A 6 -1.77 -2.32 -8.75
N PHE A 7 -0.63 -2.14 -8.09
CA PHE A 7 -0.59 -1.75 -6.69
C PHE A 7 -1.26 -0.38 -6.46
N LEU A 8 -0.89 0.64 -7.26
CA LEU A 8 -1.47 1.97 -7.16
C LEU A 8 -2.97 2.00 -7.44
N ASP A 9 -3.45 1.23 -8.43
CA ASP A 9 -4.88 1.10 -8.73
C ASP A 9 -5.66 0.62 -7.49
N ARG A 10 -5.13 -0.38 -6.76
CA ARG A 10 -5.75 -0.86 -5.51
C ARG A 10 -5.69 0.15 -4.37
N VAL A 11 -4.61 0.92 -4.28
CA VAL A 11 -4.50 2.00 -3.27
C VAL A 11 -5.51 3.10 -3.57
N ASN A 12 -5.57 3.57 -4.82
CA ASN A 12 -6.47 4.64 -5.25
C ASN A 12 -7.95 4.22 -5.14
N GLU A 13 -8.29 3.00 -5.54
CA GLU A 13 -9.63 2.43 -5.38
C GLU A 13 -10.07 2.46 -3.90
N HIS A 14 -9.15 2.16 -2.98
CA HIS A 14 -9.46 2.12 -1.56
C HIS A 14 -9.53 3.50 -0.90
N MET A 15 -8.55 4.35 -1.20
CA MET A 15 -8.37 5.65 -0.55
C MET A 15 -9.19 6.76 -1.22
N GLY A 16 -9.77 6.52 -2.41
CA GLY A 16 -10.48 7.55 -3.18
C GLY A 16 -9.53 8.64 -3.71
N THR A 17 -8.25 8.29 -3.91
CA THR A 17 -7.19 9.20 -4.35
C THR A 17 -6.83 9.00 -5.83
N ASP A 18 -6.03 9.92 -6.37
CA ASP A 18 -5.45 9.81 -7.73
C ASP A 18 -3.92 9.87 -7.66
N LEU A 19 -3.32 8.98 -6.86
CA LEU A 19 -1.87 8.90 -6.67
C LEU A 19 -1.23 8.26 -7.90
N SER A 20 -0.08 8.82 -8.28
CA SER A 20 0.75 8.34 -9.38
C SER A 20 2.04 7.70 -8.87
N THR A 21 2.82 7.10 -9.77
CA THR A 21 4.14 6.55 -9.44
C THR A 21 5.11 7.60 -8.91
N ALA A 22 4.91 8.89 -9.24
CA ALA A 22 5.69 9.99 -8.70
C ALA A 22 5.42 10.24 -7.20
N ASP A 23 4.29 9.77 -6.66
CA ASP A 23 3.90 9.96 -5.27
C ASP A 23 4.37 8.83 -4.34
N LEU A 24 4.98 7.77 -4.89
CA LEU A 24 5.32 6.58 -4.11
C LEU A 24 6.31 6.82 -2.98
N ASP A 25 7.21 7.79 -3.16
CA ASP A 25 8.20 8.20 -2.15
C ASP A 25 7.68 9.32 -1.23
N ARG A 26 6.45 9.80 -1.45
CA ARG A 26 5.82 10.80 -0.58
C ARG A 26 5.64 10.18 0.82
N PRO A 27 5.94 10.93 1.89
CA PRO A 27 5.60 10.50 3.24
C PRO A 27 4.09 10.21 3.35
N LEU A 28 3.72 9.05 3.91
CA LEU A 28 2.33 8.63 4.00
C LEU A 28 1.44 9.65 4.74
N VAL A 29 2.00 10.31 5.75
CA VAL A 29 1.32 11.38 6.50
C VAL A 29 0.96 12.62 5.66
N ASN A 30 1.50 12.73 4.44
CA ASN A 30 1.18 13.79 3.48
C ASN A 30 0.23 13.30 2.37
N ILE A 31 -0.29 12.07 2.47
CA ILE A 31 -1.37 11.58 1.61
C ILE A 31 -2.69 11.96 2.29
N ASP A 32 -3.61 12.52 1.50
CA ASP A 32 -4.93 12.91 2.00
C ASP A 32 -5.66 11.71 2.61
N ASP A 33 -6.38 11.96 3.71
CA ASP A 33 -7.11 10.94 4.50
C ASP A 33 -6.24 9.78 5.03
N TRP A 34 -4.92 9.92 5.06
CA TRP A 34 -4.06 8.95 5.72
C TRP A 34 -4.11 9.07 7.24
N ASP A 35 -4.70 8.07 7.90
CA ASP A 35 -4.71 7.91 9.34
C ASP A 35 -4.50 6.44 9.75
N SER A 36 -4.45 6.17 11.06
CA SER A 36 -4.26 4.81 11.58
C SER A 36 -5.37 3.83 11.17
N LEU A 37 -6.61 4.29 11.05
CA LEU A 37 -7.75 3.45 10.69
C LEU A 37 -7.71 3.10 9.19
N ASN A 38 -7.47 4.08 8.34
CA ASN A 38 -7.31 3.90 6.90
C ASN A 38 -6.05 3.08 6.57
N ALA A 39 -4.96 3.22 7.33
CA ALA A 39 -3.79 2.34 7.18
C ALA A 39 -4.15 0.85 7.41
N VAL A 40 -4.88 0.54 8.49
CA VAL A 40 -5.30 -0.85 8.79
C VAL A 40 -6.32 -1.37 7.76
N ARG A 41 -7.24 -0.51 7.31
CA ARG A 41 -8.21 -0.86 6.26
C ARG A 41 -7.52 -1.13 4.93
N MET A 42 -6.55 -0.30 4.55
CA MET A 42 -5.76 -0.47 3.35
C MET A 42 -4.96 -1.77 3.40
N MET A 43 -4.30 -2.07 4.53
CA MET A 43 -3.62 -3.35 4.72
C MET A 43 -4.56 -4.53 4.48
N THR A 44 -5.75 -4.50 5.09
CA THR A 44 -6.77 -5.55 4.94
C THR A 44 -7.25 -5.67 3.48
N GLN A 45 -7.39 -4.54 2.77
CA GLN A 45 -7.81 -4.53 1.37
C GLN A 45 -6.71 -5.09 0.45
N LEU A 46 -5.45 -4.77 0.70
CA LEU A 46 -4.31 -5.30 -0.05
C LEU A 46 -4.14 -6.80 0.17
N GLU A 47 -4.28 -7.28 1.42
CA GLU A 47 -4.32 -8.72 1.74
C GLU A 47 -5.38 -9.46 0.91
N ARG A 48 -6.61 -8.91 0.85
CA ARG A 48 -7.72 -9.48 0.08
C ARG A 48 -7.46 -9.44 -1.43
N SER A 49 -6.94 -8.32 -1.94
CA SER A 49 -6.74 -8.10 -3.37
C SER A 49 -5.67 -9.01 -3.96
N PHE A 50 -4.60 -9.28 -3.19
CA PHE A 50 -3.49 -10.10 -3.63
C PHE A 50 -3.50 -11.52 -3.06
N GLY A 51 -4.46 -11.87 -2.20
CA GLY A 51 -4.55 -13.19 -1.57
C GLY A 51 -3.38 -13.49 -0.64
N ILE A 52 -2.83 -12.47 0.03
CA ILE A 52 -1.64 -12.59 0.90
C ILE A 52 -1.96 -12.23 2.35
N ARG A 53 -1.01 -12.52 3.24
CA ARG A 53 -1.00 -12.02 4.61
C ARG A 53 0.14 -11.04 4.80
N VAL A 54 -0.17 -9.81 5.22
CA VAL A 54 0.81 -8.75 5.42
C VAL A 54 1.25 -8.74 6.89
N PRO A 55 2.56 -8.79 7.19
CA PRO A 55 3.06 -8.67 8.55
C PRO A 55 2.80 -7.25 9.09
N ILE A 56 1.84 -7.11 10.00
CA ILE A 56 1.42 -5.80 10.54
C ILE A 56 2.59 -4.99 11.11
N ALA A 57 3.53 -5.63 11.81
CA ALA A 57 4.70 -4.95 12.38
C ALA A 57 5.57 -4.27 11.30
N ARG A 58 5.75 -4.92 10.15
CA ARG A 58 6.49 -4.33 9.01
C ARG A 58 5.68 -3.27 8.28
N PHE A 59 4.37 -3.46 8.23
CA PHE A 59 3.47 -2.52 7.57
C PHE A 59 3.43 -1.17 8.30
N ILE A 60 3.34 -1.17 9.64
CA ILE A 60 3.34 0.07 10.44
C ILE A 60 4.71 0.77 10.48
N GLU A 61 5.79 0.07 10.17
CA GLU A 61 7.14 0.64 10.01
C GLU A 61 7.29 1.40 8.69
N ALA A 62 6.41 1.16 7.70
CA ALA A 62 6.50 1.79 6.40
C ALA A 62 6.14 3.28 6.49
N THR A 63 6.95 4.11 5.85
CA THR A 63 6.78 5.58 5.83
C THR A 63 6.37 6.12 4.47
N SER A 64 6.31 5.26 3.45
CA SER A 64 5.97 5.59 2.06
C SER A 64 5.26 4.43 1.38
N LEU A 65 4.51 4.70 0.30
CA LEU A 65 3.87 3.67 -0.50
C LEU A 65 4.89 2.77 -1.21
N ARG A 66 6.08 3.29 -1.55
CA ARG A 66 7.18 2.48 -2.11
C ARG A 66 7.60 1.36 -1.17
N GLN A 67 7.68 1.63 0.13
CA GLN A 67 8.04 0.61 1.12
C GLN A 67 6.94 -0.44 1.28
N ILE A 68 5.67 -0.02 1.24
CA ILE A 68 4.52 -0.94 1.28
C ILE A 68 4.51 -1.83 0.03
N TYR A 69 4.73 -1.25 -1.16
CA TYR A 69 4.86 -1.99 -2.41
C TYR A 69 5.98 -3.02 -2.35
N ALA A 70 7.17 -2.64 -1.88
CA ALA A 70 8.29 -3.56 -1.72
C ALA A 70 7.99 -4.69 -0.72
N LEU A 71 7.32 -4.38 0.39
CA LEU A 71 6.88 -5.38 1.37
C LEU A 71 5.94 -6.40 0.72
N ILE A 72 4.91 -5.94 0.00
CA ILE A 72 3.94 -6.81 -0.68
C ILE A 72 4.63 -7.63 -1.77
N GLY A 73 5.48 -7.01 -2.58
CA GLY A 73 6.24 -7.68 -3.64
C GLY A 73 7.18 -8.77 -3.12
N SER A 74 7.62 -8.70 -1.86
CA SER A 74 8.41 -9.77 -1.23
C SER A 74 7.57 -10.96 -0.73
N ILE A 75 6.25 -10.81 -0.65
CA ILE A 75 5.31 -11.84 -0.21
C ILE A 75 4.62 -12.50 -1.41
N VAL A 76 4.24 -11.70 -2.41
CA VAL A 76 3.55 -12.19 -3.61
C VAL A 76 4.53 -13.07 -4.42
N PRO A 77 4.23 -14.37 -4.63
CA PRO A 77 5.09 -15.25 -5.40
C PRO A 77 5.22 -14.76 -6.86
N ALA A 78 6.39 -15.03 -7.45
CA ALA A 78 6.80 -14.50 -8.76
C ALA A 78 5.84 -14.85 -9.89
#